data_AF-A0A8S4QDF5-F1
#
_entry.id   AF-A0A8S4QDF5-F1
#
_cell.length_a   1.000
_cell.length_b   1.000
_cell.length_c   1.000
_cell.angle_alpha   90.00
_cell.angle_beta   90.00
_cell.angle_gamma   90.00
#
_symmetry.space_group_name_H-M   'P 1'
#
loop_
_entity.id
_entity.type
_entity.pdbx_description
1 polymer ?
#
loop_
_entity_poly.entity_id
_entity_poly.type
_entity_poly.pdbx_seq_one_letter_code
_entity_poly.pdbx_strand_id
1 'polypeptide(L)'
;CEKENNMDSLLKKVIANRDLKDQKQAQGLWVFLQMVEGDLKQIRQENPHIVVGNTAFARKMGFPEVILPGDARNDLYVTLCSGSFSKGGGKTSERNIELVARVVDKNGHTVPGVISVGAGVPLVNEYTSVVYYHDDRPRWQEVFKVCLNIDEFKEAHVVFLLRHRSSNEAKDRAERHFALAYLRLMQPEGTTTPDTQHSLAVYKATPPVHTSHSYCTFTRHFISPSVETF
;
A
#
# COMPACT_ATOMS: atom_id res chain seq x y z
N CYS A 1 -21.57 -20.24 -9.99
CA CYS A 1 -21.67 -20.76 -8.61
C CYS A 1 -21.13 -19.71 -7.65
N GLU A 2 -22.01 -18.78 -7.25
CA GLU A 2 -21.77 -17.72 -6.27
C GLU A 2 -21.89 -18.27 -4.85
N LYS A 3 -20.86 -18.98 -4.39
CA LYS A 3 -20.60 -19.14 -2.96
C LYS A 3 -19.15 -18.78 -2.72
N GLU A 4 -18.89 -17.48 -2.78
CA GLU A 4 -17.67 -16.91 -2.20
C GLU A 4 -17.70 -17.19 -0.69
N ASN A 5 -17.24 -18.37 -0.31
CA ASN A 5 -16.63 -18.56 0.99
C ASN A 5 -15.36 -17.71 0.97
N ASN A 6 -15.53 -16.42 1.28
CA ASN A 6 -14.49 -15.41 1.25
C ASN A 6 -13.28 -15.95 2.05
N MET A 7 -12.11 -15.99 1.42
CA MET A 7 -10.85 -16.44 2.03
C MET A 7 -10.59 -15.74 3.37
N ASP A 8 -11.00 -14.47 3.49
CA ASP A 8 -10.97 -13.72 4.74
C ASP A 8 -11.78 -14.38 5.86
N SER A 9 -12.94 -14.95 5.54
CA SER A 9 -13.80 -15.62 6.52
C SER A 9 -13.19 -16.94 7.01
N LEU A 10 -12.51 -17.67 6.12
CA LEU A 10 -11.76 -18.89 6.48
C LEU A 10 -10.55 -18.54 7.35
N LEU A 11 -9.76 -17.56 6.93
CA LEU A 11 -8.60 -17.09 7.69
C LEU A 11 -9.02 -16.58 9.07
N LYS A 12 -10.07 -15.78 9.18
CA LYS A 12 -10.61 -15.32 10.48
C LYS A 12 -11.04 -16.48 11.37
N LYS A 13 -11.69 -17.51 10.82
CA LYS A 13 -12.07 -18.72 11.58
C LYS A 13 -10.86 -19.50 12.07
N VAL A 14 -9.86 -19.68 11.21
CA VAL A 14 -8.60 -20.37 11.55
C VAL A 14 -7.85 -19.60 12.64
N ILE A 15 -7.75 -18.28 12.53
CA ILE A 15 -7.09 -17.40 13.52
C ILE A 15 -7.85 -17.39 14.85
N ALA A 16 -9.19 -17.42 14.82
CA ALA A 16 -10.02 -17.42 16.03
C ALA A 16 -9.96 -18.74 16.81
N ASN A 17 -9.76 -19.87 16.12
CA ASN A 17 -9.63 -21.17 16.77
C ASN A 17 -8.20 -21.41 17.28
N ARG A 18 -7.94 -21.04 18.54
CA ARG A 18 -6.66 -21.32 19.23
C ARG A 18 -6.40 -22.82 19.47
N ASP A 19 -7.44 -23.66 19.36
CA ASP A 19 -7.39 -25.11 19.66
C ASP A 19 -7.18 -26.02 18.43
N LEU A 20 -6.58 -25.49 17.35
CA LEU A 20 -6.23 -26.30 16.18
C LEU A 20 -5.07 -27.29 16.43
N LYS A 21 -4.47 -27.30 17.63
CA LYS A 21 -3.40 -28.24 17.98
C LYS A 21 -3.86 -29.70 18.09
N ASP A 22 -5.14 -29.96 18.36
CA ASP A 22 -5.64 -31.32 18.66
C ASP A 22 -6.59 -31.91 17.60
N GLN A 23 -6.87 -31.20 16.49
CA GLN A 23 -7.64 -31.79 15.38
C GLN A 23 -6.76 -32.66 14.48
N LYS A 24 -7.06 -33.97 14.43
CA LYS A 24 -6.42 -34.97 13.54
C LYS A 24 -6.53 -34.68 12.03
N GLN A 25 -7.29 -33.66 11.63
CA GLN A 25 -7.30 -33.11 10.28
C GLN A 25 -6.97 -31.63 10.36
N ALA A 26 -5.68 -31.29 10.22
CA ALA A 26 -5.28 -29.92 10.00
C ALA A 26 -5.93 -29.42 8.70
N GLN A 27 -6.77 -28.39 8.81
CA GLN A 27 -7.23 -27.64 7.64
C GLN A 27 -6.03 -26.87 7.09
N GLY A 28 -5.31 -27.49 6.15
CA GLY A 28 -4.18 -26.88 5.46
C GLY A 28 -4.63 -26.08 4.24
N LEU A 29 -3.81 -25.09 3.87
CA LEU A 29 -3.85 -24.48 2.55
C LEU A 29 -2.65 -25.04 1.78
N TRP A 30 -2.90 -25.72 0.66
CA TRP A 30 -1.86 -26.16 -0.25
C TRP A 30 -1.83 -25.25 -1.46
N VAL A 31 -0.66 -24.72 -1.77
CA VAL A 31 -0.42 -23.89 -2.95
C VAL A 31 0.47 -24.68 -3.90
N PHE A 32 0.03 -24.81 -5.15
CA PHE A 32 0.80 -25.42 -6.23
C PHE A 32 1.03 -24.36 -7.31
N LEU A 33 2.25 -24.32 -7.84
CA LEU A 33 2.65 -23.42 -8.91
C LEU A 33 3.03 -24.26 -10.12
N GLN A 34 2.37 -24.01 -11.25
CA GLN A 34 2.66 -24.67 -12.52
C GLN A 34 2.88 -23.61 -13.60
N MET A 35 3.97 -23.74 -14.34
CA MET A 35 4.21 -22.94 -15.53
C MET A 35 3.51 -23.62 -16.71
N VAL A 36 2.78 -22.83 -17.49
CA VAL A 36 2.12 -23.26 -18.73
C VAL A 36 2.51 -22.30 -19.85
N GLU A 37 2.79 -22.85 -21.03
CA GLU A 37 3.16 -22.08 -22.21
C GLU A 37 1.96 -21.95 -23.16
N GLY A 38 1.92 -20.86 -23.92
CA GLY A 38 0.85 -20.57 -24.87
C GLY A 38 0.03 -19.34 -24.51
N ASP A 39 -0.88 -18.96 -25.39
CA ASP A 39 -1.82 -17.87 -25.13
C ASP A 39 -2.99 -18.32 -24.24
N LEU A 40 -3.77 -17.37 -23.70
CA LEU A 40 -4.87 -17.71 -22.79
C LEU A 40 -5.93 -18.61 -23.45
N LYS A 41 -6.14 -18.53 -24.77
CA LYS A 41 -7.13 -19.36 -25.47
C LYS A 41 -6.63 -20.80 -25.55
N GLN A 42 -5.37 -21.00 -25.93
CA GLN A 42 -4.73 -22.31 -26.00
C GLN A 42 -4.69 -22.96 -24.61
N ILE A 43 -4.23 -22.23 -23.59
CA ILE A 43 -4.16 -22.74 -22.21
C ILE A 43 -5.55 -23.15 -21.70
N ARG A 44 -6.61 -22.39 -22.01
CA ARG A 44 -7.99 -22.75 -21.64
C ARG A 44 -8.49 -24.03 -22.32
N GLN A 45 -8.07 -24.28 -23.56
CA GLN A 45 -8.46 -25.47 -24.31
C GLN A 45 -7.71 -26.71 -23.82
N GLU A 46 -6.39 -26.59 -23.64
CA GLU A 46 -5.53 -27.72 -23.27
C GLU A 46 -5.56 -28.01 -21.76
N ASN A 47 -5.78 -26.99 -20.93
CA ASN A 47 -5.72 -27.08 -19.47
C ASN A 47 -6.94 -26.43 -18.78
N PRO A 48 -8.17 -26.88 -19.08
CA PRO A 48 -9.40 -26.24 -18.57
C PRO A 48 -9.52 -26.32 -17.04
N HIS A 49 -8.86 -27.28 -16.39
CA HIS A 49 -8.86 -27.45 -14.94
C HIS A 49 -7.95 -26.44 -14.21
N ILE A 50 -6.95 -25.87 -14.91
CA ILE A 50 -6.01 -24.89 -14.35
C ILE A 50 -6.62 -23.48 -14.42
N VAL A 51 -7.31 -23.16 -15.52
CA VAL A 51 -7.90 -21.85 -15.76
C VAL A 51 -9.34 -21.81 -15.27
N VAL A 52 -9.53 -21.63 -13.97
CA VAL A 52 -10.85 -21.51 -13.35
C VAL A 52 -11.29 -20.04 -13.34
N GLY A 53 -12.38 -19.72 -14.02
CA GLY A 53 -13.02 -18.40 -13.99
C GLY A 53 -12.25 -17.29 -14.71
N ASN A 54 -12.32 -16.07 -14.17
CA ASN A 54 -11.62 -14.90 -14.70
C ASN A 54 -10.19 -14.85 -14.15
N THR A 55 -9.21 -15.16 -15.00
CA THR A 55 -7.79 -15.01 -14.69
C THR A 55 -7.38 -13.56 -14.84
N ALA A 56 -6.79 -12.99 -13.79
CA ALA A 56 -6.21 -11.67 -13.86
C ALA A 56 -4.89 -11.72 -14.65
N PHE A 57 -4.73 -10.79 -15.59
CA PHE A 57 -3.45 -10.60 -16.27
C PHE A 57 -2.54 -9.72 -15.43
N ALA A 58 -1.52 -10.32 -14.82
CA ALA A 58 -0.46 -9.58 -14.15
C ALA A 58 0.65 -9.26 -15.17
N ARG A 59 0.95 -7.97 -15.37
CA ARG A 59 2.15 -7.57 -16.09
C ARG A 59 3.37 -7.77 -15.18
N LYS A 60 4.52 -8.10 -15.78
CA LYS A 60 5.81 -8.12 -15.06
C LYS A 60 6.01 -6.77 -14.38
N MET A 61 6.37 -6.78 -13.11
CA MET A 61 6.73 -5.56 -12.38
C MET A 61 7.95 -4.90 -13.03
N GLY A 62 7.88 -3.60 -13.28
CA GLY A 62 8.90 -2.84 -14.02
C GLY A 62 8.54 -2.61 -15.49
N PHE A 63 9.46 -1.99 -16.22
CA PHE A 63 9.22 -1.61 -17.61
C PHE A 63 9.40 -2.81 -18.56
N PRO A 64 8.42 -3.11 -19.42
CA PRO A 64 8.63 -4.07 -20.50
C PRO A 64 9.69 -3.54 -21.48
N GLU A 65 10.48 -4.45 -22.06
CA GLU A 65 11.53 -4.10 -23.03
C GLU A 65 10.93 -3.51 -24.32
N VAL A 66 9.72 -3.92 -24.67
CA VAL A 66 8.99 -3.44 -25.85
C VAL A 66 7.80 -2.59 -25.41
N ILE A 67 7.71 -1.37 -25.96
CA ILE A 67 6.55 -0.48 -25.80
C ILE A 67 5.65 -0.68 -27.02
N LEU A 68 4.44 -1.16 -26.81
CA LEU A 68 3.47 -1.27 -27.90
C LEU A 68 2.96 0.12 -28.30
N PRO A 69 2.67 0.37 -29.59
CA PRO A 69 2.06 1.63 -30.02
C PRO A 69 0.74 1.87 -29.28
N GLY A 70 0.66 2.99 -28.55
CA GLY A 70 -0.49 3.35 -27.71
C GLY A 70 -0.32 3.09 -26.21
N ASP A 71 0.71 2.35 -25.78
CA ASP A 71 1.04 2.19 -24.36
C ASP A 71 1.91 3.36 -23.87
N ALA A 72 1.42 4.10 -22.88
CA ALA A 72 2.18 5.16 -22.21
C ALA A 72 3.14 4.57 -21.16
N ARG A 73 4.43 4.91 -21.25
CA ARG A 73 5.49 4.40 -20.36
C ARG A 73 5.65 5.27 -19.09
N ASN A 74 4.57 5.41 -18.32
CA ASN A 74 4.56 6.24 -17.10
C ASN A 74 4.11 5.43 -15.87
N ASP A 75 4.63 4.21 -15.73
CA ASP A 75 4.37 3.41 -14.53
C ASP A 75 5.27 3.89 -13.39
N LEU A 76 4.67 4.36 -12.29
CA LEU A 76 5.37 4.64 -11.04
C LEU A 76 5.17 3.49 -10.07
N TYR A 77 6.25 2.82 -9.69
CA TYR A 77 6.23 1.82 -8.64
C TYR A 77 6.82 2.41 -7.36
N VAL A 78 6.12 2.24 -6.24
CA VAL A 78 6.59 2.69 -4.94
C VAL A 78 6.83 1.47 -4.06
N THR A 79 8.06 1.34 -3.59
CA THR A 79 8.47 0.29 -2.64
C THR A 79 8.58 0.87 -1.24
N LEU A 80 7.74 0.39 -0.32
CA LEU A 80 7.88 0.66 1.10
C LEU A 80 9.01 -0.22 1.67
N CYS A 81 10.21 0.35 1.82
CA CYS A 81 11.37 -0.44 2.24
C CYS A 81 11.34 -0.79 3.74
N SER A 82 11.45 0.21 4.61
CA SER A 82 11.51 0.04 6.07
C SER A 82 11.27 1.35 6.80
N GLY A 83 11.01 1.28 8.10
CA GLY A 83 10.96 2.44 9.00
C GLY A 83 11.77 2.23 10.26
N SER A 84 12.01 3.29 11.03
CA SER A 84 12.61 3.21 12.37
C SER A 84 11.93 4.23 13.27
N PHE A 85 11.24 3.73 14.29
CA PHE A 85 10.40 4.53 15.17
C PHE A 85 10.87 4.34 16.60
N SER A 86 10.80 5.37 17.44
CA SER A 86 11.16 5.24 18.85
C SER A 86 9.95 4.84 19.69
N LYS A 87 10.21 4.12 20.79
CA LYS A 87 9.29 4.03 21.93
C LYS A 87 8.90 5.45 22.33
N GLY A 88 7.67 5.88 21.99
CA GLY A 88 7.14 7.14 22.50
C GLY A 88 7.23 7.15 24.04
N GLY A 89 7.72 8.24 24.62
CA GLY A 89 8.02 8.31 26.06
C GLY A 89 6.88 7.82 26.94
N GLY A 90 7.19 6.93 27.88
CA GLY A 90 6.26 6.39 28.88
C GLY A 90 5.52 5.10 28.50
N LYS A 91 5.74 4.52 27.30
CA LYS A 91 5.18 3.20 26.94
C LYS A 91 6.18 2.07 27.21
N THR A 92 5.66 0.95 27.72
CA THR A 92 6.46 -0.26 28.03
C THR A 92 6.78 -1.11 26.80
N SER A 93 5.96 -1.03 25.74
CA SER A 93 6.07 -1.83 24.53
C SER A 93 6.20 -0.98 23.26
N GLU A 94 6.80 -1.57 22.23
CA GLU A 94 6.86 -0.96 20.89
C GLU A 94 5.47 -0.82 20.27
N ARG A 95 5.33 0.18 19.39
CA ARG A 95 4.10 0.37 18.62
C ARG A 95 4.06 -0.65 17.48
N ASN A 96 2.92 -1.30 17.28
CA ASN A 96 2.63 -1.99 16.03
C ASN A 96 2.35 -0.91 14.97
N ILE A 97 3.25 -0.74 14.01
CA ILE A 97 3.20 0.34 13.04
C ILE A 97 2.46 -0.10 11.78
N GLU A 98 1.47 0.68 11.39
CA GLU A 98 0.87 0.60 10.07
C GLU A 98 1.13 1.89 9.30
N LEU A 99 1.57 1.75 8.06
CA LEU A 99 1.77 2.85 7.13
C LEU A 99 0.65 2.82 6.09
N VAL A 100 0.00 3.97 5.92
CA VAL A 100 -1.04 4.19 4.91
C VAL A 100 -0.50 5.16 3.86
N ALA A 101 -0.36 4.70 2.62
CA ALA A 101 0.07 5.56 1.50
C ALA A 101 -1.13 6.12 0.73
N ARG A 102 -1.06 7.40 0.37
CA ARG A 102 -2.04 8.14 -0.42
C ARG A 102 -1.33 8.96 -1.49
N VAL A 103 -2.01 9.21 -2.59
CA VAL A 103 -1.58 10.20 -3.57
C VAL A 103 -2.45 11.45 -3.42
N VAL A 104 -1.82 12.62 -3.34
CA VAL A 104 -2.51 13.90 -3.21
C VAL A 104 -2.06 14.89 -4.28
N ASP A 105 -2.90 15.87 -4.61
CA ASP A 105 -2.59 16.98 -5.49
C ASP A 105 -1.79 18.09 -4.77
N LYS A 106 -1.44 19.16 -5.50
CA LYS A 106 -0.76 20.36 -4.95
C LYS A 106 -1.48 21.04 -3.79
N ASN A 107 -2.79 20.83 -3.66
CA ASN A 107 -3.62 21.41 -2.59
C ASN A 107 -3.73 20.46 -1.39
N GLY A 108 -3.19 19.24 -1.49
CA GLY A 108 -3.28 18.19 -0.50
C GLY A 108 -4.54 17.31 -0.63
N HIS A 109 -5.38 17.50 -1.64
CA HIS A 109 -6.56 16.67 -1.85
C HIS A 109 -6.18 15.30 -2.40
N THR A 110 -6.80 14.24 -1.87
CA THR A 110 -6.56 12.88 -2.37
C THR A 110 -7.00 12.73 -3.81
N VAL A 111 -6.10 12.22 -4.65
CA VAL A 111 -6.42 11.83 -6.02
C VAL A 111 -7.07 10.43 -5.96
N PRO A 112 -8.35 10.28 -6.33
CA PRO A 112 -9.07 9.03 -6.13
C PRO A 112 -8.68 7.98 -7.16
N GLY A 113 -8.59 6.72 -6.72
CA GLY A 113 -8.50 5.56 -7.61
C GLY A 113 -7.23 5.51 -8.45
N VAL A 114 -6.08 5.90 -7.89
CA VAL A 114 -4.79 5.90 -8.61
C VAL A 114 -3.81 4.86 -8.10
N ILE A 115 -4.13 4.12 -7.03
CA ILE A 115 -3.24 3.08 -6.49
C ILE A 115 -3.71 1.72 -6.98
N SER A 116 -2.83 0.96 -7.62
CA SER A 116 -3.03 -0.45 -7.95
C SER A 116 -2.27 -1.33 -6.95
N VAL A 117 -3.01 -2.23 -6.31
CA VAL A 117 -2.50 -3.18 -5.30
C VAL A 117 -2.30 -4.59 -5.85
N GLY A 118 -2.66 -4.81 -7.12
CA GLY A 118 -2.62 -6.12 -7.74
C GLY A 118 -3.36 -6.16 -9.07
N ALA A 119 -3.08 -7.19 -9.86
CA ALA A 119 -3.74 -7.43 -11.14
C ALA A 119 -5.19 -7.86 -10.95
N GLY A 120 -6.10 -7.33 -11.79
CA GLY A 120 -7.52 -7.68 -11.75
C GLY A 120 -8.30 -7.12 -10.57
N VAL A 121 -7.67 -6.26 -9.75
CA VAL A 121 -8.32 -5.56 -8.64
C VAL A 121 -8.56 -4.09 -9.05
N PRO A 122 -9.72 -3.50 -8.73
CA PRO A 122 -9.96 -2.08 -8.94
C PRO A 122 -8.90 -1.21 -8.26
N LEU A 123 -8.64 -0.04 -8.85
CA LEU A 123 -7.76 0.94 -8.22
C LEU A 123 -8.37 1.46 -6.92
N VAL A 124 -7.52 1.72 -5.94
CA VAL A 124 -7.89 2.18 -4.60
C VAL A 124 -7.34 3.58 -4.32
N ASN A 125 -7.86 4.21 -3.28
CA ASN A 125 -7.39 5.53 -2.82
C ASN A 125 -6.18 5.43 -1.88
N GLU A 126 -6.02 4.27 -1.23
CA GLU A 126 -5.10 4.07 -0.12
C GLU A 126 -4.43 2.70 -0.21
N TYR A 127 -3.11 2.67 -0.05
CA TYR A 127 -2.36 1.44 0.23
C TYR A 127 -2.16 1.32 1.74
N THR A 128 -2.29 0.13 2.30
CA THR A 128 -2.05 -0.13 3.73
C THR A 128 -1.02 -1.22 3.90
N SER A 129 0.02 -0.96 4.69
CA SER A 129 1.11 -1.90 4.89
C SER A 129 0.74 -3.07 5.81
N VAL A 130 1.52 -4.15 5.76
CA VAL A 130 1.53 -5.17 6.82
C VAL A 130 1.99 -4.53 8.15
N VAL A 131 1.52 -5.12 9.25
CA VAL A 131 1.86 -4.69 10.62
C VAL A 131 2.63 -5.80 11.32
N TYR A 132 3.85 -5.50 11.71
CA TYR A 132 4.68 -6.38 12.53
C TYR A 132 4.42 -6.11 14.01
N TYR A 133 4.23 -7.19 14.78
CA TYR A 133 3.89 -7.11 16.20
C TYR A 133 5.11 -6.71 17.03
N HIS A 134 5.00 -5.59 17.75
CA HIS A 134 6.08 -5.00 18.57
C HIS A 134 7.42 -4.82 17.84
N ASP A 135 7.37 -4.50 16.55
CA ASP A 135 8.56 -4.17 15.76
C ASP A 135 8.60 -2.66 15.48
N ASP A 136 9.59 -1.99 16.06
CA ASP A 136 9.83 -0.56 15.89
C ASP A 136 10.68 -0.24 14.66
N ARG A 137 11.20 -1.28 13.99
CA ARG A 137 11.97 -1.18 12.74
C ARG A 137 11.40 -2.10 11.64
N PRO A 138 10.10 -1.95 11.30
CA PRO A 138 9.45 -2.81 10.34
C PRO A 138 10.15 -2.73 8.97
N ARG A 139 10.32 -3.89 8.33
CA ARG A 139 10.85 -4.03 6.97
C ARG A 139 9.74 -4.58 6.08
N TRP A 140 8.96 -3.69 5.49
CA TRP A 140 7.80 -4.08 4.67
C TRP A 140 8.23 -4.75 3.37
N GLN A 141 9.14 -4.12 2.61
CA GLN A 141 9.51 -4.55 1.25
C GLN A 141 8.27 -4.77 0.35
N GLU A 142 7.27 -3.91 0.57
CA GLU A 142 5.98 -3.98 -0.09
C GLU A 142 5.95 -3.02 -1.28
N VAL A 143 5.39 -3.46 -2.41
CA VAL A 143 5.35 -2.67 -3.65
C VAL A 143 3.91 -2.43 -4.07
N PHE A 144 3.59 -1.19 -4.42
CA PHE A 144 2.35 -0.82 -5.08
C PHE A 144 2.62 0.07 -6.30
N LYS A 145 1.68 0.10 -7.25
CA LYS A 145 1.78 0.92 -8.45
C LYS A 145 0.90 2.15 -8.33
N VAL A 146 1.42 3.31 -8.71
CA VAL A 146 0.68 4.57 -8.83
C VAL A 146 0.41 4.85 -10.31
N CYS A 147 -0.86 5.05 -10.64
CA CYS A 147 -1.39 5.22 -11.99
C CYS A 147 -1.86 6.67 -12.15
N LEU A 148 -0.95 7.56 -12.56
CA LEU A 148 -1.26 8.98 -12.79
C LEU A 148 -1.08 9.31 -14.28
N ASN A 149 -1.87 10.26 -14.77
CA ASN A 149 -1.55 10.91 -16.04
C ASN A 149 -0.40 11.92 -15.84
N ILE A 150 0.18 12.41 -16.95
CA ILE A 150 1.34 13.32 -16.92
C ILE A 150 1.04 14.61 -16.18
N ASP A 151 -0.17 15.14 -16.27
CA ASP A 151 -0.52 16.43 -15.66
C ASP A 151 -0.75 16.30 -14.15
N GLU A 152 -1.39 15.21 -13.72
CA GLU A 152 -1.50 14.86 -12.30
C GLU A 152 -0.12 14.57 -11.69
N PHE A 153 0.75 13.87 -12.41
CA PHE A 153 2.09 13.51 -11.93
C PHE A 153 2.92 14.73 -11.54
N LYS A 154 2.88 15.81 -12.34
CA LYS A 154 3.67 17.04 -12.11
C LYS A 154 3.35 17.71 -10.79
N GLU A 155 2.10 17.61 -10.33
CA GLU A 155 1.62 18.31 -9.14
C GLU A 155 1.36 17.36 -7.96
N ALA A 156 1.60 16.06 -8.13
CA ALA A 156 1.25 15.06 -7.14
C ALA A 156 2.36 14.79 -6.12
N HIS A 157 1.90 14.39 -4.93
CA HIS A 157 2.73 13.95 -3.82
C HIS A 157 2.26 12.58 -3.34
N VAL A 158 3.21 11.73 -2.96
CA VAL A 158 2.89 10.52 -2.20
C VAL A 158 3.04 10.85 -0.73
N VAL A 159 1.96 10.64 0.03
CA VAL A 159 1.88 10.91 1.46
C VAL A 159 1.78 9.58 2.20
N PHE A 160 2.62 9.41 3.21
CA PHE A 160 2.65 8.25 4.09
C PHE A 160 2.18 8.67 5.47
N LEU A 161 1.08 8.10 5.94
CA LEU A 161 0.50 8.36 7.24
C LEU A 161 0.77 7.17 8.15
N LEU A 162 1.23 7.42 9.37
CA LEU A 162 1.58 6.35 10.31
C LEU A 162 0.59 6.30 11.46
N ARG A 163 0.02 5.12 11.71
CA ARG A 163 -0.85 4.85 12.86
C ARG A 163 -0.39 3.64 13.64
N HIS A 164 -0.75 3.62 14.92
CA HIS A 164 -0.57 2.43 15.75
C HIS A 164 -1.77 1.49 15.54
N ARG A 165 -1.52 0.19 15.38
CA ARG A 165 -2.59 -0.83 15.44
C ARG A 165 -2.61 -1.51 16.80
N SER A 166 -3.72 -1.37 17.51
CA SER A 166 -3.89 -2.00 18.82
C SER A 166 -4.43 -3.41 18.67
N SER A 167 -3.97 -4.34 19.51
CA SER A 167 -4.58 -5.68 19.62
C SER A 167 -5.99 -5.64 20.24
N ASN A 168 -6.39 -4.51 20.83
CA ASN A 168 -7.74 -4.29 21.33
C ASN A 168 -8.53 -3.48 20.30
N GLU A 169 -9.58 -4.07 19.71
CA GLU A 169 -10.36 -3.44 18.63
C GLU A 169 -10.98 -2.09 19.02
N ALA A 170 -11.46 -1.94 20.26
CA ALA A 170 -12.09 -0.70 20.70
C ALA A 170 -11.05 0.44 20.80
N LYS A 171 -9.83 0.13 21.26
CA LYS A 171 -8.72 1.08 21.26
C LYS A 171 -8.24 1.38 19.85
N ASP A 172 -8.12 0.33 19.02
CA ASP A 172 -7.66 0.43 17.63
C ASP A 172 -8.54 1.38 16.79
N ARG A 173 -9.86 1.32 16.94
CA ARG A 173 -10.79 2.23 16.27
C ARG A 173 -10.61 3.70 16.67
N ALA A 174 -10.06 3.95 17.86
CA ALA A 174 -9.77 5.29 18.35
C ALA A 174 -8.34 5.77 18.00
N GLU A 175 -7.47 4.88 17.53
CA GLU A 175 -6.12 5.24 17.11
C GLU A 175 -6.15 6.19 15.91
N ARG A 176 -5.35 7.25 16.00
CA ARG A 176 -5.21 8.25 14.93
C ARG A 176 -3.81 8.17 14.34
N HIS A 177 -3.62 8.72 13.14
CA HIS A 177 -2.26 8.86 12.62
C HIS A 177 -1.48 9.81 13.52
N PHE A 178 -0.34 9.35 14.00
CA PHE A 178 0.52 10.08 14.92
C PHE A 178 1.71 10.75 14.22
N ALA A 179 1.96 10.38 12.97
CA ALA A 179 3.03 10.94 12.16
C ALA A 179 2.71 10.86 10.66
N LEU A 180 3.44 11.63 9.87
CA LEU A 180 3.39 11.61 8.42
C LEU A 180 4.77 11.81 7.81
N ALA A 181 4.96 11.30 6.61
CA ALA A 181 6.06 11.60 5.71
C ALA A 181 5.47 11.83 4.31
N TYR A 182 6.20 12.50 3.43
CA TYR A 182 5.75 12.70 2.06
C TYR A 182 6.92 12.80 1.08
N LEU A 183 6.64 12.57 -0.19
CA LEU A 183 7.58 12.71 -1.30
C LEU A 183 6.88 13.43 -2.46
N ARG A 184 7.49 14.49 -2.99
CA ARG A 184 7.01 15.13 -4.23
C ARG A 184 7.42 14.27 -5.42
N LEU A 185 6.54 14.11 -6.41
CA LEU A 185 6.89 13.35 -7.63
C LEU A 185 7.70 14.17 -8.64
N MET A 186 7.55 15.49 -8.59
CA MET A 186 8.31 16.44 -9.38
C MET A 186 8.82 17.57 -8.50
N GLN A 187 10.07 17.97 -8.72
CA GLN A 187 10.70 19.09 -8.07
C GLN A 187 10.17 20.43 -8.62
N PRO A 188 10.27 21.54 -7.87
CA PRO A 188 9.82 22.86 -8.33
C PRO A 188 10.46 23.32 -9.64
N GLU A 189 11.66 22.86 -9.95
CA GLU A 189 12.40 23.17 -11.17
C GLU A 189 11.91 22.36 -12.39
N GLY A 190 10.94 21.47 -12.20
CA GLY A 190 10.32 20.64 -13.25
C GLY A 190 11.00 19.30 -13.50
N THR A 191 12.03 18.96 -12.74
CA THR A 191 12.69 17.64 -12.81
C THR A 191 11.93 16.61 -12.01
N THR A 192 11.79 15.39 -12.53
CA THR A 192 11.16 14.29 -11.79
C THR A 192 12.04 13.88 -10.61
N THR A 193 11.41 13.48 -9.50
CA THR A 193 12.15 12.88 -8.38
C THR A 193 12.94 11.66 -8.86
N PRO A 194 14.23 11.53 -8.50
CA PRO A 194 15.07 10.43 -8.98
C PRO A 194 14.52 9.05 -8.62
N ASP A 195 14.71 8.08 -9.51
CA ASP A 195 14.40 6.67 -9.25
C ASP A 195 15.52 6.03 -8.40
N THR A 196 15.45 6.30 -7.10
CA THR A 196 16.41 5.82 -6.10
C THR A 196 15.69 5.53 -4.77
N GLN A 197 16.43 5.02 -3.79
CA GLN A 197 15.93 4.95 -2.42
C GLN A 197 15.92 6.35 -1.79
N HIS A 198 14.76 6.73 -1.23
CA HIS A 198 14.56 8.01 -0.55
C HIS A 198 14.44 7.82 0.96
N SER A 199 15.26 8.54 1.73
CA SER A 199 15.12 8.63 3.20
C SER A 199 14.25 9.83 3.55
N LEU A 200 13.02 9.57 4.00
CA LEU A 200 12.05 10.62 4.27
C LEU A 200 12.08 11.08 5.73
N ALA A 201 11.96 12.39 5.93
CA ALA A 201 11.70 12.95 7.25
C ALA A 201 10.29 12.56 7.72
N VAL A 202 10.19 12.19 9.00
CA VAL A 202 8.93 11.82 9.64
C VAL A 202 8.49 12.95 10.57
N TYR A 203 7.36 13.57 10.24
CA TYR A 203 6.79 14.67 10.99
C TYR A 203 5.75 14.15 11.97
N LYS A 204 5.85 14.57 13.24
CA LYS A 204 4.87 14.21 14.27
C LYS A 204 3.58 15.01 14.07
N ALA A 205 2.44 14.32 14.04
CA ALA A 205 1.14 14.98 13.99
C ALA A 205 0.75 15.50 15.39
N THR A 206 0.39 16.79 15.49
CA THR A 206 -0.21 17.39 16.71
C THR A 206 -1.74 17.27 16.66
N PRO A 207 -2.42 16.92 17.77
CA PRO A 207 -3.89 16.96 17.83
C PRO A 207 -4.41 18.39 18.10
N PRO A 208 -5.62 18.78 17.60
CA PRO A 208 -6.72 17.91 17.22
C PRO A 208 -7.26 18.24 15.80
N VAL A 209 -6.92 17.43 14.80
CA VAL A 209 -7.39 17.73 13.44
C VAL A 209 -8.32 16.65 12.91
N HIS A 210 -9.60 16.99 12.92
CA HIS A 210 -10.76 16.10 12.86
C HIS A 210 -11.20 15.71 11.44
N THR A 211 -10.42 16.03 10.41
CA THR A 211 -10.90 15.86 9.02
C THR A 211 -9.78 15.53 8.04
N SER A 212 -10.13 14.85 6.94
CA SER A 212 -9.27 14.72 5.76
C SER A 212 -8.67 16.06 5.32
N HIS A 213 -9.45 17.14 5.46
CA HIS A 213 -9.05 18.54 5.20
C HIS A 213 -7.84 19.02 5.98
N SER A 214 -7.56 18.44 7.14
CA SER A 214 -6.49 18.92 7.99
C SER A 214 -5.15 18.21 7.77
N TYR A 215 -5.18 16.97 7.28
CA TYR A 215 -3.99 16.44 6.61
C TYR A 215 -3.73 17.24 5.34
N CYS A 216 -4.77 17.60 4.57
CA CYS A 216 -4.64 18.51 3.41
C CYS A 216 -4.02 19.86 3.81
N THR A 217 -4.42 20.44 4.96
CA THR A 217 -3.89 21.72 5.46
C THR A 217 -2.45 21.59 5.96
N PHE A 218 -2.11 20.47 6.62
CA PHE A 218 -0.74 20.18 7.05
C PHE A 218 0.17 19.93 5.85
N THR A 219 -0.25 19.10 4.89
CA THR A 219 0.45 18.97 3.60
C THR A 219 0.53 20.30 2.91
N ARG A 220 -0.51 21.14 2.89
CA ARG A 220 -0.46 22.48 2.28
C ARG A 220 0.56 23.42 2.96
N HIS A 221 0.70 23.36 4.29
CA HIS A 221 1.71 24.15 5.02
C HIS A 221 3.14 23.74 4.65
N PHE A 222 3.43 22.44 4.51
CA PHE A 222 4.77 21.95 4.15
C PHE A 222 5.01 21.82 2.64
N ILE A 223 3.95 21.82 1.82
CA ILE A 223 4.01 21.80 0.35
C ILE A 223 4.13 23.22 -0.21
N SER A 224 3.70 24.25 0.53
CA SER A 224 3.91 25.66 0.18
C SER A 224 5.41 26.02 0.11
N PRO A 225 5.90 26.78 -0.88
CA PRO A 225 7.31 27.16 -1.03
C PRO A 225 7.89 28.08 0.06
N SER A 226 7.12 28.38 1.11
CA SER A 226 7.41 29.45 2.09
C SER A 226 7.77 28.94 3.49
N VAL A 227 8.06 27.65 3.65
CA VAL A 227 8.49 27.09 4.94
C VAL A 227 9.92 26.62 4.85
N GLU A 228 10.83 27.43 5.38
CA GLU A 228 12.20 27.05 5.68
C GLU A 228 12.20 25.86 6.64
N THR A 229 12.85 24.78 6.22
CA THR A 229 13.20 23.66 7.09
C THR A 229 14.30 24.10 8.06
N PHE A 230 14.11 23.83 9.35
CA PHE A 230 15.19 23.84 10.34
C PHE A 230 16.20 22.71 10.08
#